data_AF-A0A0F4V5F8-F1
#
_entry.id   AF-A0A0F4V5F8-F1
#
_cell.length_a   1.000
_cell.length_b   1.000
_cell.length_c   1.000
_cell.angle_alpha   90.00
_cell.angle_beta   90.00
_cell.angle_gamma   90.00
#
_symmetry.space_group_name_H-M   'P 1'
#
loop_
_entity.id
_entity.type
_entity.pdbx_description
1 polymer ?
#
loop_
_entity_poly.entity_id
_entity_poly.type
_entity_poly.pdbx_seq_one_letter_code
_entity_poly.pdbx_strand_id
1 'polypeptide(L)'
;MWLSDNRPAPQPHKVRSYYVIAEKDLVPQQPHSSDWPKLIGYCYDEAYFLFFEGKGHGLVGTAMPACKAKRPEWLAIFAALDVEWFLDFLETSGFTSEEEFVLTLNAKVGSLSVYRY
;
A
#
# COMPACT_ATOMS: atom_id res chain seq x y z
N MET A 1 -27.75 -39.99 2.53
CA MET A 1 -27.70 -38.55 2.25
C MET A 1 -26.58 -37.97 3.09
N TRP A 2 -25.47 -37.54 2.49
CA TRP A 2 -24.40 -36.81 3.18
C TRP A 2 -24.24 -35.48 2.45
N LEU A 3 -24.33 -34.41 3.24
CA LEU A 3 -24.37 -33.02 2.80
C LEU A 3 -23.14 -32.69 1.96
N SER A 4 -23.37 -32.23 0.73
CA SER A 4 -22.37 -31.58 -0.09
C SER A 4 -21.91 -30.31 0.62
N ASP A 5 -20.67 -30.33 1.09
CA ASP A 5 -19.94 -29.18 1.61
C ASP A 5 -19.75 -28.19 0.44
N ASN A 6 -20.73 -27.32 0.20
CA ASN A 6 -20.64 -26.20 -0.74
C ASN A 6 -19.74 -25.11 -0.14
N ARG A 7 -18.47 -25.45 0.12
CA ARG A 7 -17.44 -24.44 0.34
C ARG A 7 -17.08 -23.87 -1.04
N PRO A 8 -17.19 -22.55 -1.26
CA PRO A 8 -16.60 -21.96 -2.45
C PRO A 8 -15.13 -22.40 -2.51
N ALA A 9 -14.68 -22.82 -3.69
CA ALA A 9 -13.26 -23.07 -3.91
C ALA A 9 -12.46 -21.86 -3.39
N PRO A 10 -11.28 -22.05 -2.75
CA PRO A 10 -10.42 -20.94 -2.40
C PRO A 10 -10.23 -20.11 -3.67
N GLN A 11 -10.72 -18.86 -3.67
CA GLN A 11 -10.45 -18.00 -4.80
C GLN A 11 -8.93 -17.90 -4.94
N PRO A 12 -8.37 -18.05 -6.15
CA PRO A 12 -6.93 -17.89 -6.33
C PRO A 12 -6.55 -16.56 -5.70
N HIS A 13 -5.57 -16.57 -4.79
CA HIS A 13 -5.06 -15.35 -4.17
C HIS A 13 -4.71 -14.38 -5.31
N LYS A 14 -5.56 -13.40 -5.56
CA LYS A 14 -5.35 -12.42 -6.63
C LYS A 14 -4.14 -11.61 -6.18
N VAL A 15 -3.00 -11.86 -6.81
CA VAL A 15 -1.78 -11.08 -6.59
C VAL A 15 -2.09 -9.66 -7.03
N ARG A 16 -1.96 -8.70 -6.11
CA ARG A 16 -2.25 -7.29 -6.37
C ARG A 16 -0.95 -6.54 -6.65
N SER A 17 -1.02 -5.59 -7.57
CA SER A 17 0.06 -4.63 -7.81
C SER A 17 -0.12 -3.44 -6.87
N TYR A 18 0.93 -3.15 -6.10
CA TYR A 18 1.01 -1.96 -5.24
C TYR A 18 2.13 -1.06 -5.72
N TYR A 19 1.75 0.14 -6.15
CA TYR A 19 2.67 1.20 -6.54
C TYR A 19 3.27 1.81 -5.28
N VAL A 20 4.59 1.74 -5.13
CA VAL A 20 5.29 2.26 -3.95
C VAL A 20 5.27 3.79 -4.00
N ILE A 21 4.63 4.40 -2.99
CA ILE A 21 4.49 5.86 -2.88
C ILE A 21 5.48 6.45 -1.87
N ALA A 22 5.93 5.65 -0.91
CA ALA A 22 7.00 6.00 0.01
C ALA A 22 7.76 4.74 0.41
N GLU A 23 9.08 4.84 0.45
CA GLU A 23 9.96 3.85 1.06
C GLU A 23 11.09 4.60 1.78
N LYS A 24 11.04 4.61 3.11
CA LYS A 24 12.00 5.35 3.95
C LYS A 24 12.33 4.54 5.18
N ASP A 25 13.62 4.28 5.36
CA ASP A 25 14.12 3.62 6.55
C ASP A 25 14.42 4.66 7.62
N LEU A 26 13.44 4.90 8.51
CA LEU A 26 13.54 5.90 9.56
C LEU A 26 14.60 5.57 10.63
N VAL A 27 14.98 4.30 10.77
CA VAL A 27 15.94 3.84 11.78
C VAL A 27 16.99 2.92 11.13
N PRO A 28 17.89 3.47 10.29
CA PRO A 28 18.78 2.66 9.47
C PRO A 28 19.81 1.87 10.26
N GLN A 29 20.16 2.36 11.45
CA GLN A 29 21.09 1.71 12.36
C GLN A 29 20.48 0.52 13.12
N GLN A 30 19.16 0.30 13.01
CA GLN A 30 18.46 -0.77 13.72
C GLN A 30 17.75 -1.70 12.73
N PRO A 31 18.43 -2.78 12.27
CA PRO A 31 17.86 -3.70 11.28
C PRO A 31 16.64 -4.48 11.79
N HIS A 32 16.45 -4.57 13.10
CA HIS A 32 15.31 -5.23 13.75
C HIS A 32 14.36 -4.27 14.45
N SER A 33 14.46 -2.95 14.19
CA SER A 33 13.47 -2.02 14.73
C SER A 33 12.09 -2.35 14.15
N SER A 34 11.12 -2.44 15.05
CA SER A 34 9.70 -2.57 14.76
C SER A 34 9.05 -1.22 14.50
N ASP A 35 9.82 -0.12 14.44
CA ASP A 35 9.27 1.21 14.17
C ASP A 35 8.64 1.23 12.76
N TRP A 36 7.33 1.47 12.79
CA TRP A 36 6.36 1.40 11.70
C TRP A 36 6.31 2.69 10.86
N PRO A 37 5.81 2.62 9.61
CA PRO A 37 6.14 1.66 8.55
C PRO A 37 7.29 2.18 7.70
N LYS A 38 7.92 1.28 6.94
CA LYS A 38 9.07 1.63 6.09
C LYS A 38 8.69 1.76 4.62
N LEU A 39 7.55 1.20 4.22
CA LEU A 39 7.04 1.27 2.85
C LEU A 39 5.51 1.43 2.87
N ILE A 40 5.01 2.34 2.04
CA ILE A 40 3.60 2.46 1.70
C ILE A 40 3.42 2.22 0.21
N GLY A 41 2.54 1.29 -0.13
CA GLY A 41 2.11 1.01 -1.49
C GLY A 41 0.63 1.30 -1.67
N TYR A 42 0.23 1.62 -2.90
CA TYR A 42 -1.17 1.82 -3.27
C TYR A 42 -1.55 0.95 -4.46
N CYS A 43 -2.66 0.22 -4.33
CA CYS A 43 -3.27 -0.57 -5.40
C CYS A 43 -4.39 0.25 -6.04
N TYR A 44 -4.20 0.61 -7.31
CA TYR A 44 -5.15 1.43 -8.07
C TYR A 44 -6.47 0.69 -8.28
N ASP A 45 -6.42 -0.55 -8.77
CA ASP A 45 -7.59 -1.36 -9.13
C ASP A 45 -8.61 -1.52 -8.00
N GLU A 46 -8.14 -1.67 -6.75
CA GLU A 46 -9.00 -2.01 -5.61
C GLU A 46 -9.10 -0.87 -4.61
N ALA A 47 -8.36 0.22 -4.81
CA ALA A 47 -8.23 1.33 -3.87
C ALA A 47 -7.82 0.83 -2.48
N TYR A 48 -6.68 0.14 -2.40
CA TYR A 48 -6.08 -0.33 -1.14
C TYR A 48 -4.71 0.26 -0.92
N PHE A 49 -4.41 0.59 0.33
CA PHE A 49 -3.05 0.82 0.78
C PHE A 49 -2.46 -0.47 1.34
N LEU A 50 -1.16 -0.65 1.12
CA LEU A 50 -0.34 -1.68 1.75
C LEU A 50 0.76 -1.00 2.55
N PHE A 51 0.84 -1.36 3.82
CA PHE A 51 1.87 -0.87 4.75
C PHE A 51 2.77 -2.03 5.11
N PHE A 52 4.08 -1.83 5.01
CA PHE A 52 5.06 -2.83 5.39
C PHE A 52 5.92 -2.37 6.56
N GLU A 53 6.08 -3.27 7.54
CA GLU A 53 7.01 -3.13 8.66
C GLU A 53 8.34 -3.84 8.41
N GLY A 54 9.41 -3.29 8.99
CA GLY A 54 10.66 -4.01 9.26
C GLY A 54 11.64 -4.13 8.08
N LYS A 55 12.73 -4.86 8.31
CA LYS A 55 13.69 -5.33 7.29
C LYS A 55 13.79 -6.85 7.35
N GLY A 56 13.86 -7.52 6.19
CA GLY A 56 14.18 -8.95 6.09
C GLY A 56 13.00 -9.90 6.29
N HIS A 57 13.27 -11.10 6.84
CA HIS A 57 12.42 -12.31 6.83
C HIS A 57 11.07 -12.24 7.59
N GLY A 58 10.69 -11.07 8.11
CA GLY A 58 9.51 -10.87 8.95
C GLY A 58 8.67 -9.65 8.57
N LEU A 59 8.64 -9.28 7.28
CA LEU A 59 7.76 -8.24 6.75
C LEU A 59 6.30 -8.56 7.08
N VAL A 60 5.77 -7.91 8.11
CA VAL A 60 4.33 -7.91 8.38
C VAL A 60 3.73 -6.79 7.54
N GLY A 61 2.85 -7.19 6.62
CA GLY A 61 2.12 -6.30 5.75
C GLY A 61 0.70 -6.11 6.28
N THR A 62 0.24 -4.87 6.40
CA THR A 62 -1.18 -4.59 6.62
C THR A 62 -1.75 -3.94 5.37
N ALA A 63 -2.78 -4.56 4.79
CA ALA A 63 -3.55 -3.95 3.71
C ALA A 63 -4.83 -3.30 4.27
N MET A 64 -5.15 -2.08 3.86
CA MET A 64 -6.40 -1.42 4.23
C MET A 64 -7.05 -0.68 3.06
N PRO A 65 -8.40 -0.61 3.01
CA PRO A 65 -9.10 0.16 2.00
C PRO A 65 -8.79 1.66 2.10
N ALA A 66 -8.67 2.34 0.97
CA ALA A 66 -8.39 3.78 0.88
C ALA A 66 -9.44 4.64 1.62
N CYS A 67 -10.68 4.19 1.71
CA CYS A 67 -11.73 4.89 2.47
C CYS A 67 -11.44 4.99 3.98
N LYS A 68 -10.52 4.17 4.51
CA LYS A 68 -10.06 4.22 5.91
C LYS A 68 -8.79 5.04 6.09
N ALA A 69 -8.18 5.54 5.02
CA ALA A 69 -6.87 6.18 5.08
C ALA A 69 -6.83 7.51 5.84
N LYS A 70 -7.98 8.18 5.98
CA LYS A 70 -8.13 9.42 6.76
C LYS A 70 -8.28 9.21 8.27
N ARG A 71 -8.22 7.98 8.78
CA ARG A 71 -8.29 7.78 10.23
C ARG A 71 -6.97 8.22 10.89
N PRO A 72 -7.02 8.77 12.12
CA PRO A 72 -5.84 9.36 12.77
C PRO A 72 -4.64 8.42 12.85
N GLU A 73 -4.86 7.12 13.07
CA GLU A 73 -3.79 6.12 13.15
C GLU A 73 -2.99 5.99 11.85
N TRP A 74 -3.64 6.15 10.69
CA TRP A 74 -3.00 6.06 9.38
C TRP A 74 -2.40 7.40 8.94
N LEU A 75 -3.05 8.52 9.30
CA LEU A 75 -2.50 9.85 9.02
C LEU A 75 -1.13 10.05 9.68
N ALA A 76 -0.95 9.59 10.92
CA ALA A 76 0.34 9.63 11.60
C ALA A 76 1.45 8.90 10.81
N ILE A 77 1.09 7.81 10.12
CA ILE A 77 1.99 7.03 9.28
C ILE A 77 2.36 7.79 7.99
N PHE A 78 1.37 8.37 7.30
CA PHE A 78 1.63 9.17 6.09
C PHE A 78 2.51 10.39 6.42
N ALA A 79 2.28 11.03 7.56
CA ALA A 79 3.10 12.14 8.05
C ALA A 79 4.53 11.72 8.36
N ALA A 80 4.73 10.57 9.03
CA ALA A 80 6.07 10.06 9.37
C ALA A 80 6.94 9.78 8.12
N LEU A 81 6.29 9.47 7.00
CA LEU A 81 6.93 9.18 5.72
C LEU A 81 6.85 10.34 4.71
N ASP A 82 6.45 11.53 5.14
CA ASP A 82 6.34 12.73 4.31
C ASP A 82 5.47 12.56 3.05
N VAL A 83 4.38 11.78 3.15
CA VAL A 83 3.56 11.33 2.01
C VAL A 83 2.06 11.62 2.18
N GLU A 84 1.70 12.54 3.06
CA GLU A 84 0.31 13.03 3.21
C GLU A 84 -0.25 13.60 1.90
N TRP A 85 0.62 14.19 1.06
CA TRP A 85 0.28 14.71 -0.26
C TRP A 85 -0.42 13.68 -1.16
N PHE A 86 -0.21 12.38 -0.92
CA PHE A 86 -0.80 11.32 -1.73
C PHE A 86 -2.31 11.20 -1.51
N LEU A 87 -2.81 11.55 -0.32
CA LEU A 87 -4.26 11.56 -0.07
C LEU A 87 -4.94 12.65 -0.90
N ASP A 88 -4.37 13.86 -0.91
CA ASP A 88 -4.85 14.96 -1.74
C ASP A 88 -4.72 14.62 -3.24
N PHE A 89 -3.63 13.94 -3.62
CA PHE A 89 -3.41 13.45 -4.98
C PHE A 89 -4.53 12.51 -5.44
N LEU A 90 -4.99 11.58 -4.61
CA LEU A 90 -6.10 10.70 -4.96
C LEU A 90 -7.42 11.46 -5.10
N GLU A 91 -7.68 12.45 -4.24
CA GLU A 91 -8.96 13.18 -4.24
C GLU A 91 -9.06 14.20 -5.37
N THR A 92 -7.95 14.80 -5.78
CA THR A 92 -7.95 15.91 -6.75
C THR A 92 -7.78 15.47 -8.20
N SER A 93 -7.16 14.32 -8.45
CA SER A 93 -6.68 14.01 -9.80
C SER A 93 -7.72 13.35 -10.70
N GLY A 94 -8.76 12.72 -10.15
CA GLY A 94 -9.88 12.19 -10.94
C GLY A 94 -9.47 11.24 -12.08
N PHE A 95 -8.43 10.42 -11.87
CA PHE A 95 -7.83 9.58 -12.91
C PHE A 95 -8.86 8.73 -13.65
N THR A 96 -8.77 8.73 -14.98
CA THR A 96 -9.68 7.98 -15.86
C THR A 96 -9.13 6.60 -16.24
N SER A 97 -7.83 6.35 -16.00
CA SER A 97 -7.17 5.07 -16.24
C SER A 97 -5.98 4.84 -15.28
N GLU A 98 -5.57 3.57 -15.15
CA GLU A 98 -4.36 3.20 -14.40
C GLU A 98 -3.10 3.78 -15.06
N GLU A 99 -3.05 3.86 -16.39
CA GLU A 99 -1.91 4.45 -17.11
C GLU A 99 -1.73 5.93 -16.77
N GLU A 100 -2.82 6.71 -16.75
CA GLU A 100 -2.82 8.12 -16.35
C GLU A 100 -2.36 8.29 -14.90
N PHE A 101 -2.86 7.44 -14.00
CA PHE A 101 -2.43 7.39 -12.61
C PHE A 101 -0.92 7.12 -12.50
N VAL A 102 -0.41 6.09 -13.18
CA VAL A 102 1.00 5.69 -13.15
C VAL A 102 1.91 6.79 -13.68
N LEU A 103 1.55 7.40 -14.83
CA LEU A 103 2.33 8.48 -15.42
C LEU A 103 2.40 9.69 -14.47
N THR A 104 1.27 10.08 -13.89
CA THR A 104 1.20 11.22 -12.98
C THR A 104 1.94 10.95 -11.67
N LEU A 105 1.81 9.73 -11.14
CA LEU A 105 2.52 9.33 -9.93
C LEU A 105 4.03 9.28 -10.17
N ASN A 106 4.47 8.68 -11.27
CA ASN A 106 5.88 8.59 -11.63
C ASN A 106 6.50 9.99 -11.80
N ALA A 107 5.77 10.97 -12.33
CA ALA A 107 6.23 12.36 -12.39
C ALA A 107 6.44 13.00 -11.01
N LYS A 108 5.73 12.54 -9.97
CA LYS A 108 5.88 13.02 -8.58
C LYS A 108 6.99 12.31 -7.82
N VAL A 109 7.11 10.99 -7.95
CA VAL A 109 8.08 10.18 -7.18
C VAL A 109 9.40 9.94 -7.92
N GLY A 110 9.48 10.28 -9.21
CA GLY A 110 10.67 10.19 -10.06
C GLY A 110 11.00 8.78 -10.56
N SER A 111 10.92 7.77 -9.70
CA SER A 111 11.14 6.36 -10.07
C SER A 111 10.14 5.45 -9.37
N LEU A 112 9.07 5.10 -10.08
CA LEU A 112 8.02 4.26 -9.55
C LEU A 112 8.43 2.79 -9.45
N SER A 113 8.32 2.22 -8.25
CA SER A 113 8.49 0.78 -8.00
C SER A 113 7.14 0.11 -7.77
N VAL A 114 7.03 -1.17 -8.14
CA VAL A 114 5.79 -1.95 -7.98
C VAL A 114 6.08 -3.19 -7.16
N TYR A 115 5.31 -3.38 -6.09
CA TYR A 115 5.34 -4.57 -5.26
C TYR A 115 4.13 -5.47 -5.56
N ARG A 116 4.35 -6.78 -5.65
CA ARG A 116 3.29 -7.77 -5.87
C ARG A 116 3.02 -8.53 -4.57
N TYR A 117 1.80 -8.40 -4.03
CA TYR A 117 1.40 -9.00 -2.75
C TYR A 117 0.00 -9.62 -2.85
#